data_AF-A0A227J1N3-F1
#
_entry.id   AF-A0A227J1N3-F1
#
_cell.length_a   1.000
_cell.length_b   1.000
_cell.length_c   1.000
_cell.angle_alpha   90.00
_cell.angle_beta   90.00
_cell.angle_gamma   90.00
#
_symmetry.space_group_name_H-M   'P 1'
#
loop_
_entity.id
_entity.type
_entity.pdbx_description
1 polymer ?
#
loop_
_entity_poly.entity_id
_entity_poly.type
_entity_poly.pdbx_seq_one_letter_code
_entity_poly.pdbx_strand_id
1 'polypeptide(L)'
;VLKCGAAQRMTYQQAFIDVLGVCPLEGSMTELKAAASKLGLSDIAEPEEDRDTLLQLLFSVGVENKIGQDVPAFVYDFPASQAALAKINPQDHRVADR
;
A
#
# COMPACT_ATOMS: atom_id res chain seq x y z
N VAL A 1 2.92 31.49 -4.42
CA VAL A 1 3.86 30.54 -3.76
C VAL A 1 3.05 29.78 -2.71
N LEU A 2 2.65 28.54 -3.00
CA LEU A 2 1.80 27.75 -2.10
C LEU A 2 2.65 27.32 -0.90
N LYS A 3 2.26 27.77 0.30
CA LYS A 3 2.79 27.30 1.59
C LYS A 3 2.29 25.87 1.86
N CYS A 4 2.59 24.92 0.99
CA CYS A 4 2.38 23.50 1.32
C CYS A 4 3.51 23.11 2.28
N GLY A 5 3.16 22.70 3.50
CA GLY A 5 4.10 22.00 4.37
C GLY A 5 4.77 20.86 3.60
N ALA A 6 6.06 20.60 3.86
CA ALA A 6 6.83 19.65 3.08
C ALA A 6 6.09 18.31 3.01
N ALA A 7 5.62 17.94 1.82
CA ALA A 7 4.93 16.67 1.62
C ALA A 7 5.86 15.54 2.06
N GLN A 8 5.35 14.64 2.90
CA GLN A 8 6.15 13.56 3.44
C GLN A 8 6.39 12.55 2.32
N ARG A 9 7.67 12.28 2.03
CA ARG A 9 8.08 11.38 0.96
C ARG A 9 8.64 10.13 1.59
N MET A 10 8.04 8.98 1.32
CA MET A 10 8.49 7.68 1.82
C MET A 10 8.39 6.62 0.72
N THR A 11 9.23 5.61 0.80
CA THR A 11 9.14 4.48 -0.14
C THR A 11 8.01 3.54 0.28
N TYR A 12 7.51 2.74 -0.66
CA TYR A 12 6.53 1.70 -0.39
C TYR A 12 7.01 0.75 0.71
N GLN A 13 8.28 0.34 0.64
CA GLN A 13 8.92 -0.47 1.66
C GLN A 13 8.92 0.22 3.04
N GLN A 14 9.31 1.49 3.11
CA GLN A 14 9.37 2.21 4.37
C GLN A 14 7.98 2.37 4.99
N ALA A 15 6.97 2.66 4.18
CA ALA A 15 5.60 2.83 4.66
C ALA A 15 5.05 1.54 5.28
N PHE A 16 5.36 0.38 4.68
CA PHE A 16 5.05 -0.92 5.26
C PHE A 16 5.82 -1.21 6.55
N ILE A 17 7.11 -0.91 6.60
CA ILE A 17 7.91 -1.13 7.81
C ILE A 17 7.42 -0.23 8.94
N ASP A 18 7.12 1.04 8.68
CA ASP A 18 6.67 2.00 9.68
C ASP A 18 5.28 1.69 10.22
N VAL A 19 4.35 1.24 9.35
CA VAL A 19 2.95 0.99 9.73
C VAL A 19 2.71 -0.45 10.18
N LEU A 20 3.29 -1.42 9.48
CA LEU A 20 3.01 -2.86 9.65
C LEU A 20 4.19 -3.64 10.25
N GLY A 21 5.40 -3.06 10.25
CA GLY A 21 6.60 -3.73 10.76
C GLY A 21 7.07 -4.90 9.91
N VAL A 22 6.63 -4.99 8.65
CA VAL A 22 6.98 -6.08 7.72
C VAL A 22 7.54 -5.49 6.43
N CYS A 23 8.55 -6.14 5.84
CA CYS A 23 9.08 -5.75 4.54
C CYS A 23 8.20 -6.35 3.43
N PRO A 24 7.60 -5.56 2.52
CA PRO A 24 6.74 -6.09 1.46
C PRO A 24 7.54 -6.78 0.34
N LEU A 25 8.85 -6.54 0.26
CA LEU A 25 9.73 -7.14 -0.76
C LEU A 25 10.35 -8.45 -0.28
N GLU A 26 10.71 -8.53 1.01
CA GLU A 26 11.40 -9.70 1.59
C GLU A 26 10.50 -10.55 2.49
N GLY A 27 9.44 -9.98 3.05
CA GLY A 27 8.58 -10.66 4.02
C GLY A 27 7.86 -11.85 3.40
N SER A 28 7.77 -12.96 4.11
CA SER A 28 7.05 -14.15 3.67
C SER A 28 5.53 -13.92 3.61
N MET A 29 4.81 -14.78 2.88
CA MET A 29 3.35 -14.72 2.84
C MET A 29 2.74 -14.81 4.26
N THR A 30 3.33 -15.64 5.12
CA THR A 30 2.90 -15.78 6.52
C THR A 30 3.06 -14.48 7.30
N GLU A 31 4.16 -13.75 7.12
CA GLU A 31 4.37 -12.45 7.78
C GLU A 31 3.39 -11.39 7.27
N LEU A 32 3.11 -11.38 5.96
CA LEU A 32 2.10 -10.48 5.39
C LEU A 32 0.69 -10.80 5.92
N LYS A 33 0.31 -12.08 5.99
CA LYS A 33 -0.97 -12.50 6.57
C LYS A 33 -1.05 -12.16 8.06
N ALA A 34 0.04 -12.33 8.82
CA ALA A 34 0.09 -11.92 10.22
C ALA A 34 -0.06 -10.39 10.37
N ALA A 35 0.53 -9.59 9.47
CA ALA A 35 0.31 -8.15 9.44
C ALA A 35 -1.14 -7.80 9.10
N ALA A 36 -1.77 -8.51 8.17
CA ALA A 36 -3.18 -8.34 7.83
C ALA A 36 -4.09 -8.70 9.01
N SER A 37 -3.77 -9.75 9.75
CA SER A 37 -4.49 -10.13 10.97
C SER A 37 -4.43 -9.05 12.04
N LYS A 38 -3.30 -8.36 12.20
CA LYS A 38 -3.18 -7.20 13.11
C LYS A 38 -4.09 -6.04 12.72
N LEU A 39 -4.41 -5.90 11.43
CA LEU A 39 -5.37 -4.93 10.91
C LEU A 39 -6.83 -5.40 10.98
N GLY A 40 -7.08 -6.66 11.38
CA GLY A 40 -8.41 -7.26 11.35
C GLY A 40 -8.85 -7.71 9.95
N LEU A 41 -7.90 -7.94 9.04
CA LEU A 41 -8.14 -8.39 7.66
C LEU A 41 -7.86 -9.89 7.48
N SER A 42 -7.79 -10.67 8.58
CA SER A 42 -7.52 -12.11 8.53
C SER A 42 -8.45 -12.83 7.56
N ASP A 43 -9.74 -12.52 7.58
CA ASP A 43 -10.75 -13.20 6.76
C ASP A 43 -10.53 -13.01 5.25
N ILE A 44 -9.89 -11.91 4.85
CA ILE A 44 -9.55 -11.61 3.45
C ILE A 44 -8.16 -12.13 3.12
N ALA A 45 -7.20 -11.98 4.05
CA ALA A 45 -5.81 -12.37 3.84
C ALA A 45 -5.58 -13.89 3.91
N GLU A 46 -6.38 -14.63 4.67
CA GLU A 46 -6.30 -16.09 4.76
C GLU A 46 -6.55 -16.79 3.42
N PRO A 47 -7.68 -16.54 2.72
CA PRO A 47 -7.94 -17.15 1.42
C PRO A 47 -7.07 -16.56 0.30
N GLU A 48 -6.41 -15.42 0.51
CA GLU A 48 -5.58 -14.80 -0.50
C GLU A 48 -4.29 -15.61 -0.74
N GLU A 49 -4.09 -16.01 -1.99
CA GLU A 49 -2.89 -16.71 -2.45
C GLU A 49 -1.98 -15.78 -3.28
N ASP A 50 -2.55 -14.70 -3.81
CA ASP A 50 -1.82 -13.73 -4.60
C ASP A 50 -1.13 -12.69 -3.71
N ARG A 51 0.21 -12.68 -3.78
CA ARG A 51 1.04 -11.80 -2.95
C ARG A 51 0.78 -10.34 -3.27
N ASP A 52 0.62 -10.00 -4.55
CA ASP A 52 0.43 -8.62 -4.97
C ASP A 52 -0.92 -8.06 -4.50
N THR A 53 -1.96 -8.89 -4.54
CA THR A 53 -3.30 -8.57 -4.02
C THR A 53 -3.27 -8.35 -2.51
N LEU A 54 -2.60 -9.23 -1.76
CA LEU A 54 -2.45 -9.06 -0.31
C LEU A 54 -1.69 -7.78 0.05
N LEU A 55 -0.60 -7.50 -0.67
CA LEU A 55 0.18 -6.29 -0.50
C LEU A 55 -0.66 -5.04 -0.80
N GLN A 56 -1.44 -5.04 -1.88
CA GLN A 56 -2.31 -3.91 -2.20
C GLN A 56 -3.38 -3.68 -1.13
N LEU A 57 -3.98 -4.75 -0.60
CA LEU A 57 -4.95 -4.67 0.48
C LEU A 57 -4.32 -4.09 1.77
N LEU A 58 -3.14 -4.59 2.15
CA LEU A 58 -2.38 -4.08 3.29
C LEU A 58 -2.01 -2.61 3.13
N PHE A 59 -1.62 -2.20 1.92
CA PHE A 59 -1.33 -0.81 1.62
C PHE A 59 -2.58 0.06 1.76
N SER A 60 -3.69 -0.31 1.11
CA SER A 60 -4.88 0.54 1.10
C SER A 60 -5.59 0.61 2.45
N VAL A 61 -5.69 -0.50 3.19
CA VAL A 61 -6.39 -0.50 4.48
C VAL A 61 -5.47 -0.09 5.63
N GLY A 62 -4.21 -0.54 5.61
CA GLY A 62 -3.25 -0.30 6.67
C GLY A 62 -2.47 1.00 6.48
N VAL A 63 -1.77 1.13 5.36
CA VAL A 63 -0.81 2.21 5.11
C VAL A 63 -1.52 3.51 4.73
N GLU A 64 -2.40 3.52 3.72
CA GLU A 64 -3.11 4.72 3.25
C GLU A 64 -3.94 5.38 4.36
N ASN A 65 -4.53 4.59 5.26
CA ASN A 65 -5.24 5.13 6.43
C ASN A 65 -4.32 5.82 7.45
N LYS A 66 -3.03 5.49 7.48
CA LYS A 66 -2.07 5.98 8.48
C LYS A 66 -1.18 7.10 7.96
N ILE A 67 -0.94 7.16 6.66
CA ILE A 67 -0.19 8.25 6.02
C ILE A 67 -1.15 9.35 5.53
N GLY A 68 -0.63 10.54 5.24
CA GLY A 68 -1.44 11.59 4.60
C GLY A 68 -2.44 12.31 5.50
N GLN A 69 -2.55 11.93 6.79
CA GLN A 69 -3.53 12.48 7.73
C GLN A 69 -3.22 13.93 8.14
N ASP A 70 -1.95 14.21 8.52
CA ASP A 70 -1.52 15.55 8.91
C ASP A 70 -0.99 16.39 7.73
N VAL A 71 -0.24 15.76 6.83
CA VAL A 71 0.34 16.38 5.64
C VAL A 71 0.27 15.42 4.44
N PRO A 72 0.18 15.92 3.20
CA PRO A 72 0.19 15.07 2.02
C PRO A 72 1.40 14.14 2.02
N ALA A 73 1.17 12.84 1.88
CA ALA A 73 2.21 11.82 1.81
C ALA A 73 2.32 11.30 0.38
N PHE A 74 3.54 11.25 -0.15
CA PHE A 74 3.87 10.66 -1.45
C PHE A 74 4.64 9.37 -1.23
N VAL A 75 4.03 8.26 -1.68
CA VAL A 75 4.66 6.94 -1.70
C VAL A 75 5.25 6.69 -3.09
N TYR A 76 6.49 6.24 -3.14
CA TYR A 76 7.21 5.90 -4.38
C TYR A 76 7.99 4.59 -4.21
N ASP A 77 8.63 4.09 -5.28
CA ASP A 77 9.27 2.77 -5.32
C ASP A 77 8.30 1.60 -5.03
N PHE A 78 7.15 1.62 -5.70
CA PHE A 78 6.27 0.45 -5.73
C PHE A 78 7.01 -0.74 -6.35
N PRO A 79 6.78 -1.97 -5.85
CA PRO A 79 7.38 -3.17 -6.41
C PRO A 79 7.13 -3.26 -7.91
N ALA A 80 8.09 -3.75 -8.69
CA ALA A 80 7.93 -3.86 -10.15
C ALA A 80 6.68 -4.66 -10.56
N SER A 81 6.28 -5.65 -9.77
CA SER A 81 5.04 -6.42 -9.95
C SER A 81 3.77 -5.58 -9.82
N GLN A 82 3.76 -4.58 -8.93
CA GLN A 82 2.63 -3.67 -8.68
C GLN A 82 2.78 -2.29 -9.32
N ALA A 83 3.95 -1.95 -9.86
CA ALA A 83 4.13 -0.75 -10.67
C ALA A 83 3.19 -0.76 -11.91
N ALA A 84 2.71 -1.94 -12.32
CA ALA A 84 1.65 -2.08 -13.32
C ALA A 84 0.26 -1.63 -12.82
N LEU A 85 -0.03 -1.74 -11.51
CA LEU A 85 -1.28 -1.31 -10.88
C LEU A 85 -1.39 0.22 -10.72
N ALA A 86 -0.25 0.93 -10.70
CA ALA A 86 -0.24 2.40 -10.86
C ALA A 86 -0.82 2.87 -12.21
N LYS A 87 -1.11 1.93 -13.13
CA LYS A 87 -1.79 2.16 -14.42
C LYS A 87 -3.14 1.48 -14.55
N ILE A 88 -3.73 0.91 -13.49
CA ILE A 88 -5.03 0.24 -13.61
C ILE A 88 -6.11 1.07 -12.91
N ASN A 89 -6.79 1.88 -13.72
CA ASN A 89 -8.14 2.37 -13.45
C ASN A 89 -9.12 1.20 -13.68
N PRO A 90 -9.75 0.62 -12.65
CA PRO A 90 -10.60 -0.56 -12.83
C PRO A 90 -12.04 -0.21 -13.26
N GLN A 91 -12.42 1.07 -13.40
CA GLN A 91 -13.84 1.45 -13.47
C GLN A 91 -14.36 2.02 -14.80
N ASP A 92 -13.53 2.30 -15.80
CA ASP A 92 -14.09 2.62 -17.13
C ASP A 92 -13.07 2.41 -18.26
N HIS A 93 -13.45 1.63 -19.27
CA HIS A 93 -12.70 1.55 -20.54
C HIS A 93 -12.80 2.85 -21.37
N ARG A 94 -13.44 3.92 -20.85
CA ARG A 94 -13.68 5.18 -21.60
C ARG A 94 -13.28 6.46 -20.89
N VAL A 95 -12.83 6.45 -19.63
CA VAL A 95 -12.35 7.68 -18.98
C VAL A 95 -11.11 7.43 -18.14
N ALA A 96 -10.09 8.25 -18.40
CA ALA A 96 -8.94 8.46 -17.53
C ALA A 96 -9.12 9.83 -16.89
N ASP A 97 -8.98 9.94 -15.58
CA ASP A 97 -8.88 11.23 -14.92
C ASP A 97 -7.51 11.40 -14.25
N ARG A 98 -7.00 12.62 -14.42
CA ARG A 98 -5.64 13.11 -14.12
C ARG A 98 -5.50 13.58 -12.69
#